data_AF-A0A920T5Z3-F1
#
_entry.id   AF-A0A920T5Z3-F1
#
_cell.length_a   1.000
_cell.length_b   1.000
_cell.length_c   1.000
_cell.angle_alpha   90.00
_cell.angle_beta   90.00
_cell.angle_gamma   90.00
#
_symmetry.space_group_name_H-M   'P 1'
#
loop_
_entity.id
_entity.type
_entity.pdbx_description
1 polymer ?
#
loop_
_entity_poly.entity_id
_entity_poly.type
_entity_poly.pdbx_seq_one_letter_code
_entity_poly.pdbx_strand_id
1 'polypeptide(L)'
;MDQYKGILGILTLLTIAYAMSNNRNKISFRTIYWGLSLQVVFAIFILKTPIGKPFFFYLDKMITKLISFSDAGSDFLFKSYIADVGLHPALLNFAFRLLPTIIFFSSLMAVLYHFGIIQIIVKWIAKLMQKTMHTSGAETLR
;
A
#
# COMPACT_ATOMS: atom_id res chain seq x y z
N MET A 1 -17.43 -16.85 18.87
CA MET A 1 -17.25 -17.73 17.69
C MET A 1 -16.66 -17.01 16.48
N ASP A 2 -16.50 -15.69 16.48
CA ASP A 2 -15.96 -14.94 15.33
C ASP A 2 -14.44 -15.04 15.12
N GLN A 3 -13.67 -15.36 16.16
CA GLN A 3 -12.21 -15.45 16.09
C GLN A 3 -11.71 -16.62 15.21
N TYR A 4 -12.47 -17.71 15.11
CA TYR A 4 -12.10 -18.87 14.29
C TYR A 4 -12.21 -18.59 12.79
N LYS A 5 -13.08 -17.65 12.37
CA LYS A 5 -13.27 -17.29 10.96
C LYS A 5 -11.99 -16.74 10.33
N GLY A 6 -11.21 -15.97 11.08
CA GLY A 6 -9.92 -15.42 10.61
C GLY A 6 -8.88 -16.51 10.34
N ILE A 7 -8.72 -17.45 11.29
CA ILE A 7 -7.79 -18.58 11.14
C ILE A 7 -8.25 -19.49 9.99
N LEU A 8 -9.55 -19.77 9.91
CA LEU A 8 -10.13 -20.57 8.83
C LEU A 8 -9.87 -19.91 7.47
N GLY A 9 -10.05 -18.59 7.36
CA GLY A 9 -9.76 -17.84 6.14
C GLY A 9 -8.29 -17.94 5.70
N ILE A 10 -7.35 -17.82 6.63
CA ILE A 10 -5.91 -18.00 6.33
C ILE A 10 -5.65 -19.41 5.80
N LEU A 11 -6.18 -20.44 6.47
CA LEU A 11 -6.02 -21.83 6.05
C LEU A 11 -6.64 -22.08 4.66
N THR A 12 -7.83 -21.54 4.40
CA THR A 12 -8.50 -21.64 3.09
C THR A 12 -7.65 -21.01 1.99
N LEU A 13 -7.13 -19.79 2.20
CA LEU A 13 -6.28 -19.12 1.21
C LEU A 13 -4.98 -19.89 0.94
N LEU A 14 -4.33 -20.42 1.99
CA LEU A 14 -3.14 -21.26 1.83
C LEU A 14 -3.45 -22.56 1.10
N THR A 15 -4.61 -23.17 1.34
CA THR A 15 -5.04 -24.41 0.67
C THR A 15 -5.32 -24.16 -0.81
N ILE A 16 -5.97 -23.04 -1.15
CA ILE A 16 -6.19 -22.64 -2.54
C ILE A 16 -4.85 -22.39 -3.24
N ALA A 17 -3.94 -21.64 -2.62
CA ALA A 17 -2.61 -21.38 -3.16
C ALA A 17 -1.81 -22.68 -3.36
N TYR A 18 -1.91 -23.63 -2.44
CA TYR A 18 -1.29 -24.94 -2.55
C TYR A 18 -1.91 -25.78 -3.69
N ALA A 19 -3.24 -25.77 -3.81
CA ALA A 19 -3.96 -26.50 -4.85
C ALA A 19 -3.59 -26.01 -6.26
N MET A 20 -3.48 -24.69 -6.43
CA MET A 20 -3.09 -24.02 -7.68
C MET A 20 -1.58 -23.99 -7.93
N SER A 21 -0.76 -24.53 -7.02
CA SER A 21 0.70 -24.50 -7.17
C SER A 21 1.18 -25.37 -8.32
N ASN A 22 1.97 -24.77 -9.22
CA ASN A 22 2.58 -25.46 -10.37
C ASN A 22 3.57 -26.56 -9.96
N ASN A 23 4.26 -26.41 -8.83
CA ASN A 23 5.17 -27.44 -8.33
C ASN A 23 5.16 -27.47 -6.79
N ARG A 24 4.29 -28.33 -6.25
CA ARG A 24 4.06 -28.48 -4.81
C ARG A 24 5.31 -28.89 -4.04
N ASN A 25 6.26 -29.58 -4.68
CA ASN A 25 7.51 -30.04 -4.06
C ASN A 25 8.59 -28.95 -3.97
N LYS A 26 8.45 -27.84 -4.71
CA LYS A 26 9.39 -26.70 -4.68
C LYS A 26 8.91 -25.54 -3.80
N ILE A 27 7.83 -25.75 -3.04
CA ILE A 27 7.32 -24.73 -2.14
C ILE A 27 8.31 -24.50 -0.99
N SER A 28 8.79 -23.26 -0.87
CA SER A 28 9.70 -22.86 0.20
C SER A 28 8.93 -22.52 1.48
N PHE A 29 8.84 -23.49 2.39
CA PHE A 29 8.17 -23.30 3.69
C PHE A 29 8.72 -22.10 4.48
N ARG A 30 10.02 -21.84 4.39
CA ARG A 30 10.66 -20.66 5.00
C ARG A 30 10.00 -19.35 4.55
N THR A 31 9.74 -19.19 3.26
CA THR A 31 9.13 -18.00 2.67
C THR A 31 7.70 -17.81 3.18
N ILE A 32 6.93 -18.91 3.24
CA ILE A 32 5.56 -18.90 3.77
C ILE A 32 5.56 -18.50 5.24
N TYR A 33 6.39 -19.13 6.07
CA TYR A 33 6.49 -18.82 7.48
C TYR A 33 6.90 -17.37 7.73
N TRP A 34 7.92 -16.87 7.03
CA TRP A 34 8.34 -15.47 7.18
C TRP A 34 7.29 -14.48 6.67
N GLY A 35 6.65 -14.75 5.54
CA GLY A 35 5.59 -13.91 5.00
C GLY A 35 4.42 -13.78 5.97
N LEU A 36 3.91 -14.91 6.47
CA LEU A 36 2.82 -14.92 7.45
C LEU A 36 3.23 -14.27 8.78
N SER A 37 4.45 -14.57 9.28
CA SER A 37 4.94 -13.97 10.52
C SER A 37 5.08 -12.46 10.41
N LEU A 38 5.62 -11.97 9.28
CA LEU A 38 5.77 -10.54 9.04
C LEU A 38 4.39 -9.85 9.01
N GLN A 39 3.40 -10.43 8.33
CA GLN A 39 2.03 -9.91 8.29
C GLN A 39 1.41 -9.85 9.70
N VAL A 40 1.53 -10.92 10.50
CA VAL A 40 0.98 -10.97 11.86
C VAL A 40 1.68 -9.97 12.78
N VAL A 41 3.02 -9.88 12.71
CA VAL A 41 3.80 -8.91 13.48
C VAL A 41 3.39 -7.48 13.13
N PHE A 42 3.25 -7.15 11.85
CA PHE A 42 2.77 -5.83 11.42
C PHE A 42 1.34 -5.56 11.89
N ALA A 43 0.43 -6.53 11.80
CA ALA A 43 -0.94 -6.37 12.28
C ALA A 43 -1.01 -6.11 13.78
N ILE A 44 -0.25 -6.86 14.59
CA ILE A 44 -0.16 -6.64 16.04
C ILE A 44 0.50 -5.28 16.33
N PHE A 45 1.58 -4.95 15.64
CA PHE A 45 2.26 -3.67 15.78
C PHE A 45 1.27 -2.51 15.57
N ILE A 46 0.52 -2.52 14.48
CA ILE A 46 -0.42 -1.43 14.14
C ILE A 46 -1.62 -1.39 15.08
N LEU A 47 -2.25 -2.55 15.34
CA LEU A 47 -3.58 -2.60 15.97
C LEU A 47 -3.54 -2.70 17.50
N LYS A 48 -2.51 -3.35 18.06
CA LYS A 48 -2.46 -3.71 19.49
C LYS A 48 -1.43 -2.92 20.28
N THR A 49 -0.37 -2.38 19.66
CA THR A 49 0.65 -1.66 20.42
C THR A 49 0.23 -0.21 20.72
N PRO A 50 0.68 0.36 21.86
CA PRO A 50 0.38 1.75 22.21
C PRO A 50 1.08 2.76 21.30
N ILE A 51 2.13 2.34 20.58
CA ILE A 51 2.93 3.19 19.67
C ILE A 51 2.40 3.12 18.23
N GLY A 52 1.85 1.98 17.80
CA GLY A 52 1.40 1.77 16.42
C GLY A 52 0.29 2.74 16.00
N LYS A 53 -0.80 2.82 16.77
CA LYS A 53 -1.92 3.74 16.46
C LYS A 53 -1.49 5.21 16.30
N PRO A 54 -0.78 5.85 17.26
CA PRO A 54 -0.39 7.24 17.09
C PRO A 54 0.61 7.44 15.94
N PHE A 55 1.52 6.48 15.71
CA PHE A 55 2.45 6.55 14.58
C PHE A 55 1.71 6.54 13.23
N PHE A 56 0.78 5.59 13.03
CA PHE A 56 0.00 5.53 11.78
C PHE A 56 -0.99 6.69 11.64
N PHE A 57 -1.52 7.22 12.73
CA PHE A 57 -2.32 8.44 12.71
C PHE A 57 -1.52 9.68 12.27
N TYR A 58 -0.25 9.75 12.66
CA TYR A 58 0.65 10.78 12.16
C TYR A 58 0.91 10.63 10.65
N LEU A 59 1.16 9.40 10.18
CA LEU A 59 1.31 9.12 8.75
C LEU A 59 0.05 9.47 7.95
N ASP A 60 -1.13 9.11 8.46
CA ASP A 60 -2.42 9.46 7.88
C ASP A 60 -2.53 10.98 7.69
N LYS A 61 -2.26 11.78 8.73
CA LYS A 61 -2.21 13.24 8.63
C LYS A 61 -1.24 13.76 7.59
N MET A 62 -0.05 13.15 7.46
CA MET A 62 0.90 13.54 6.41
C MET A 62 0.34 13.27 5.01
N ILE A 63 -0.28 12.11 4.78
CA ILE A 63 -0.90 11.77 3.50
C ILE A 63 -2.10 12.68 3.21
N THR A 64 -2.99 12.92 4.18
CA THR A 64 -4.09 13.87 4.02
C THR A 64 -3.59 15.28 3.71
N LYS A 65 -2.47 15.69 4.30
CA LYS A 65 -1.86 16.98 3.99
C LYS A 65 -1.35 17.04 2.56
N LEU A 66 -0.72 15.98 2.05
CA LEU A 66 -0.33 15.89 0.64
C LEU A 66 -1.54 15.94 -0.31
N ILE A 67 -2.62 15.22 0.03
CA ILE A 67 -3.88 15.27 -0.73
C ILE A 67 -4.42 16.70 -0.76
N SER A 68 -4.34 17.45 0.36
CA SER A 68 -4.81 18.84 0.41
C SER A 68 -4.07 19.78 -0.57
N PHE A 69 -2.83 19.47 -0.95
CA PHE A 69 -2.10 20.24 -1.97
C PHE A 69 -2.59 19.92 -3.38
N SER A 70 -2.87 18.64 -3.67
CA SER A 70 -3.50 18.23 -4.93
C SER A 70 -4.87 18.88 -5.09
N ASP A 71 -5.65 18.85 -4.03
CA ASP A 71 -6.96 19.50 -3.91
C ASP A 71 -6.91 20.99 -4.25
N ALA A 72 -5.94 21.72 -3.69
CA ALA A 72 -5.73 23.13 -4.00
C ALA A 72 -5.34 23.37 -5.47
N GLY A 73 -4.53 22.49 -6.05
CA GLY A 73 -4.19 22.53 -7.47
C GLY A 73 -5.38 22.25 -8.38
N SER A 74 -6.23 21.30 -8.00
CA SER A 74 -7.47 21.01 -8.73
C SER A 74 -8.46 22.19 -8.65
N ASP A 75 -8.61 22.79 -7.47
CA ASP A 75 -9.44 23.97 -7.30
C ASP A 75 -8.92 25.15 -8.16
N PHE A 76 -7.60 25.34 -8.24
CA PHE A 76 -7.02 26.35 -9.12
C PHE A 76 -7.38 26.13 -10.60
N LEU A 77 -7.36 24.88 -11.07
CA LEU A 77 -7.62 24.54 -12.47
C LEU A 77 -9.11 24.51 -12.84
N PHE A 78 -9.96 24.03 -11.93
CA PHE A 78 -11.33 23.61 -12.28
C PHE A 78 -12.43 24.27 -11.46
N LYS A 79 -12.15 25.02 -10.39
CA LYS A 79 -13.19 25.58 -9.51
C LYS A 79 -14.19 26.48 -10.23
N SER A 80 -13.75 27.25 -11.22
CA SER A 80 -14.63 28.07 -12.06
C SER A 80 -15.50 27.25 -13.01
N TYR A 81 -15.06 26.06 -13.42
CA TYR A 81 -15.78 25.17 -14.32
C TYR A 81 -16.78 24.26 -13.59
N ILE A 82 -16.51 23.93 -12.32
CA ILE A 82 -17.35 23.00 -11.52
C ILE A 82 -18.67 23.63 -11.07
N ALA A 83 -18.72 24.96 -10.89
CA ALA A 83 -19.89 25.64 -10.32
C ALA A 83 -21.15 25.64 -11.22
N ASP A 84 -20.96 25.59 -12.54
CA ASP A 84 -22.05 25.79 -13.52
C ASP A 84 -22.52 24.49 -14.20
N VAL A 85 -21.91 23.34 -13.89
CA VAL A 85 -22.24 22.07 -14.54
C VAL A 85 -23.12 21.23 -13.62
N GLY A 86 -24.37 20.99 -14.02
CA GLY A 86 -25.35 20.12 -13.35
C GLY A 86 -25.00 18.62 -13.38
N LEU A 87 -23.74 18.29 -13.11
CA LEU A 87 -23.23 16.92 -13.05
C LEU A 87 -23.59 16.24 -11.73
N HIS A 88 -23.73 14.92 -11.80
CA HIS A 88 -23.93 14.10 -10.60
C HIS A 88 -22.71 14.23 -9.67
N PRO A 89 -22.88 14.40 -8.34
CA PRO A 89 -21.77 14.64 -7.41
C PRO A 89 -20.66 13.57 -7.45
N ALA A 90 -21.01 12.32 -7.78
CA ALA A 90 -20.03 11.25 -7.94
C ALA A 90 -19.07 11.49 -9.12
N LEU A 91 -19.57 12.02 -10.24
CA LEU A 91 -18.75 12.34 -11.41
C LEU A 91 -17.83 13.54 -11.12
N LEU A 92 -18.34 14.54 -10.39
CA LEU A 92 -17.53 15.69 -9.99
C LEU A 92 -16.35 15.28 -9.10
N ASN A 93 -16.61 14.47 -8.06
CA ASN A 93 -15.55 13.96 -7.18
C ASN A 93 -14.55 13.06 -7.92
N PHE A 94 -15.02 12.22 -8.83
CA PHE A 94 -14.13 11.36 -9.60
C PHE A 94 -13.24 12.16 -10.55
N ALA A 95 -13.84 12.97 -11.43
CA ALA A 95 -13.11 13.67 -12.48
C ALA A 95 -12.20 14.77 -11.93
N PHE A 96 -12.63 15.49 -10.90
CA PHE A 96 -11.95 16.69 -10.42
C PHE A 96 -11.33 16.56 -9.03
N ARG A 97 -11.40 15.39 -8.39
CA ARG A 97 -10.66 15.13 -7.14
C ARG A 97 -9.75 13.92 -7.26
N LEU A 98 -10.29 12.80 -7.72
CA LEU A 98 -9.51 11.57 -7.84
C LEU A 98 -8.46 11.66 -8.96
N LEU A 99 -8.84 12.06 -10.18
CA LEU A 99 -7.88 12.12 -11.30
C LEU A 99 -6.73 13.11 -11.07
N PRO A 100 -6.95 14.36 -10.61
CA PRO A 100 -5.86 15.30 -10.33
C PRO A 100 -4.91 14.79 -9.25
N THR A 101 -5.44 14.09 -8.24
CA THR A 101 -4.63 13.45 -7.19
C THR A 101 -3.67 12.42 -7.77
N ILE A 102 -4.12 11.59 -8.72
CA ILE A 102 -3.23 10.64 -9.41
C ILE A 102 -2.10 11.39 -10.13
N ILE A 103 -2.42 12.44 -10.90
CA ILE A 103 -1.43 13.23 -11.65
C ILE A 103 -0.41 13.88 -10.70
N PHE A 104 -0.87 14.47 -9.60
CA PHE A 104 -0.01 15.06 -8.57
C PHE A 104 0.94 14.03 -7.95
N PHE A 105 0.43 12.86 -7.54
CA PHE A 105 1.26 11.81 -6.99
C PHE A 105 2.23 11.23 -8.03
N SER A 106 1.83 11.11 -9.30
CA SER A 106 2.74 10.67 -10.37
C SER A 106 3.91 11.64 -10.55
N SER A 107 3.66 12.96 -10.56
CA SER A 107 4.74 13.96 -10.67
C SER A 107 5.62 14.01 -9.42
N LEU A 108 5.02 13.94 -8.23
CA LEU A 108 5.76 13.85 -6.96
C LEU A 108 6.66 12.60 -6.94
N MET A 109 6.13 11.45 -7.32
CA MET A 109 6.91 10.21 -7.40
C MET A 109 8.06 10.34 -8.40
N ALA A 110 7.84 10.92 -9.58
CA ALA A 110 8.90 11.17 -10.56
C ALA A 110 10.04 12.02 -9.98
N VAL A 111 9.70 13.06 -9.21
CA VAL A 111 10.68 13.90 -8.49
C VAL A 111 11.42 13.09 -7.42
N LEU A 112 10.73 12.30 -6.61
CA LEU A 112 11.35 11.45 -5.59
C LEU A 112 12.27 10.37 -6.19
N TYR A 113 11.92 9.84 -7.36
CA TYR A 113 12.78 8.94 -8.13
C TYR A 113 14.00 9.68 -8.69
N HIS A 114 13.83 10.90 -9.21
CA HIS A 114 14.94 11.70 -9.70
C HIS A 114 15.96 11.99 -8.57
N PHE A 115 15.48 12.30 -7.36
CA PHE A 115 16.32 12.54 -6.19
C PHE A 115 16.90 11.27 -5.53
N GLY A 116 16.56 10.07 -5.99
CA GLY A 116 17.09 8.83 -5.41
C GLY A 116 16.37 8.34 -4.14
N ILE A 117 15.34 9.06 -3.66
CA ILE A 117 14.68 8.77 -2.38
C ILE A 117 13.94 7.42 -2.44
N ILE A 118 13.21 7.17 -3.52
CA ILE A 118 12.48 5.90 -3.68
C ILE A 118 13.45 4.74 -3.80
N GLN A 119 14.58 4.92 -4.47
CA GLN A 119 15.63 3.90 -4.62
C GLN A 119 16.20 3.52 -3.26
N ILE A 120 16.42 4.49 -2.35
CA ILE A 120 16.86 4.21 -0.99
C ILE A 120 15.82 3.37 -0.25
N ILE A 121 14.55 3.79 -0.26
CA ILE A 121 13.46 3.09 0.44
C ILE A 121 13.31 1.65 -0.07
N VAL A 122 13.22 1.48 -1.40
CA VAL A 122 13.07 0.16 -2.03
C VAL A 122 14.27 -0.73 -1.73
N LYS A 123 15.50 -0.20 -1.76
CA LYS A 123 16.70 -0.98 -1.41
C LYS A 123 16.67 -1.47 0.04
N TRP A 124 16.19 -0.65 0.97
CA TRP A 124 16.04 -1.05 2.37
C TRP A 124 14.99 -2.15 2.54
N ILE A 125 13.81 -1.99 1.94
CA ILE A 125 12.76 -3.01 1.96
C ILE A 125 13.28 -4.31 1.33
N ALA A 126 13.95 -4.21 0.18
CA ALA A 126 14.47 -5.37 -0.50
C ALA A 126 15.53 -6.11 0.31
N LYS A 127 16.41 -5.40 0.99
CA LYS A 127 17.40 -6.00 1.90
C LYS A 127 16.73 -6.70 3.09
N LEU A 128 15.66 -6.12 3.63
CA LEU A 128 14.88 -6.75 4.71
C LEU A 128 14.26 -8.06 4.23
N MET A 129 13.60 -8.05 3.07
CA MET A 129 12.95 -9.22 2.50
C MET A 129 13.94 -10.31 2.08
N GLN A 130 15.08 -9.94 1.47
CA GLN A 130 16.15 -10.89 1.16
C GLN A 130 16.69 -11.56 2.43
N LYS A 131 16.85 -10.81 3.53
CA LYS A 131 17.37 -11.35 4.79
C LYS A 131 16.36 -12.30 5.47
N THR A 132 15.07 -11.95 5.47
CA THR A 132 14.04 -12.77 6.11
C THR A 132 13.66 -13.97 5.24
N MET A 133 13.19 -13.70 4.02
CA MET A 133 12.56 -14.68 3.12
C MET A 133 13.57 -15.38 2.19
N HIS A 134 14.81 -14.92 2.10
CA HIS A 134 15.85 -15.49 1.21
C HIS A 134 15.42 -15.57 -0.26
N THR A 135 14.57 -14.62 -0.67
CA THR A 135 14.17 -14.41 -2.07
C THR A 135 15.33 -13.79 -2.84
N SER A 136 15.39 -14.03 -4.16
CA SER A 136 16.48 -13.47 -4.95
C SER A 136 16.38 -11.94 -4.98
N GLY A 137 17.54 -11.26 -5.09
CA GLY A 137 17.55 -9.81 -5.14
C GLY A 137 16.83 -9.23 -6.35
N ALA A 138 16.80 -9.96 -7.45
CA ALA A 138 16.03 -9.61 -8.65
C ALA A 138 14.52 -9.75 -8.45
N GLU A 139 14.03 -10.72 -7.68
CA GLU A 139 12.59 -10.84 -7.35
C GLU A 139 12.11 -9.78 -6.35
N THR A 140 13.04 -9.19 -5.60
CA THR A 140 12.71 -8.24 -4.53
C THR A 140 12.84 -6.77 -4.97
N LEU A 141 13.58 -6.52 -6.07
CA LEU A 141 13.81 -5.18 -6.62
C LEU A 141 13.03 -4.91 -7.93
N ARG A 142 12.44 -5.95 -8.54
CA ARG A 142 11.58 -5.81 -9.71
C ARG A 142 10.24 -5.18 -9.35
#